data_AF-A0A1E5BG90-F1
#
_entry.id   AF-A0A1E5BG90-F1
#
_cell.length_a   1.000
_cell.length_b   1.000
_cell.length_c   1.000
_cell.angle_alpha   90.00
_cell.angle_beta   90.00
_cell.angle_gamma   90.00
#
_symmetry.space_group_name_H-M   'P 1'
#
loop_
_entity.id
_entity.type
_entity.pdbx_description
1 polymer ?
#
loop_
_entity_poly.entity_id
_entity_poly.type
_entity_poly.pdbx_seq_one_letter_code
_entity_poly.pdbx_strand_id
1 'polypeptide(L)'
;MSESRQAKELREKTKNATMISHITTAMDLSGVSLDKDVLLKNIDELHKLATKVMDGDEVDWSKFTSHQEGQVTALNMTIDSLLEGSKEVQVLREYSTPGIIDGEVVTKYLVIIPHHLIEETTYVVEENDREQKSLNANTLSYILNTLTEKGQLVAAEAYNDKQKGKYAVIEGSSRRASCMLGKRAFRMWVTDTVPSKEAAEYISEVGNASKAFSSYEIGKKIIRFSNKFPDASREAIAEQFKMKMGRVSLFINAVEIVPIEAYLRFPSVTSVSREVIEKLVPIFRRFHNKDKKNGNGDFTKRLLDSIKAIDLDGMNDSEVLEEVILTADNILPKVKTVAVSNWVNVGNSKYLSDINESEKSVTLKLQNVDQTVLDKYKRFLESL
;
A
#
# COMPACT_ATOMS: atom_id res chain seq x y z
N MET A 1 33.74 -35.95 -1.54
CA MET A 1 33.44 -34.53 -1.27
C MET A 1 32.03 -34.25 -1.77
N SER A 2 31.09 -33.96 -0.87
CA SER A 2 29.70 -33.71 -1.26
C SER A 2 29.58 -32.25 -1.74
N GLU A 3 29.05 -32.07 -2.95
CA GLU A 3 28.80 -30.74 -3.53
C GLU A 3 27.76 -30.03 -2.66
N SER A 4 28.03 -28.80 -2.21
CA SER A 4 27.11 -28.10 -1.31
C SER A 4 25.76 -27.87 -2.01
N ARG A 5 24.67 -27.91 -1.24
CA ARG A 5 23.31 -27.73 -1.77
C ARG A 5 23.17 -26.43 -2.57
N GLN A 6 23.81 -25.35 -2.11
CA GLN A 6 23.86 -24.07 -2.82
C GLN A 6 24.62 -24.14 -4.15
N ALA A 7 25.73 -24.87 -4.22
CA ALA A 7 26.47 -25.05 -5.46
C ALA A 7 25.65 -25.80 -6.51
N LYS A 8 24.89 -26.82 -6.08
CA LYS A 8 24.00 -27.60 -6.96
C LYS A 8 22.85 -26.75 -7.51
N GLU A 9 22.26 -25.92 -6.65
CA GLU A 9 21.17 -25.01 -6.99
C GLU A 9 21.61 -23.88 -7.94
N LEU A 10 22.80 -23.32 -7.72
CA LEU A 10 23.38 -22.30 -8.58
C LEU A 10 23.72 -22.88 -9.96
N ARG A 11 24.19 -24.14 -10.02
CA ARG A 11 24.52 -24.83 -11.27
C ARG A 11 23.26 -25.15 -12.08
N GLU A 12 22.20 -25.60 -11.43
CA GLU A 12 20.85 -25.76 -12.01
C GLU A 12 20.32 -24.43 -12.57
N LYS A 13 20.36 -23.36 -11.78
CA LYS A 13 19.94 -22.01 -12.23
C LYS A 13 20.75 -21.51 -13.43
N THR A 14 22.07 -21.71 -13.41
CA THR A 14 22.96 -21.32 -14.51
C THR A 14 22.67 -22.14 -15.77
N LYS A 15 22.42 -23.45 -15.62
CA LYS A 15 22.11 -24.35 -16.75
C LYS A 15 20.76 -24.00 -17.37
N ASN A 16 19.74 -23.68 -16.56
CA ASN A 16 18.43 -23.25 -17.02
C ASN A 16 18.49 -21.88 -17.71
N ALA A 17 19.24 -20.92 -17.14
CA ALA A 17 19.44 -19.60 -17.77
C ALA A 17 20.18 -19.70 -19.12
N THR A 18 21.17 -20.59 -19.22
CA THR A 18 21.91 -20.83 -20.47
C THR A 18 21.03 -21.52 -21.52
N MET A 19 20.19 -22.47 -21.09
CA MET A 19 19.26 -23.15 -21.99
C MET A 19 18.18 -22.20 -22.52
N ILE A 20 17.61 -21.36 -21.66
CA ILE A 20 16.65 -20.31 -22.06
C ILE A 20 17.32 -19.34 -23.02
N SER A 21 18.50 -18.81 -22.70
CA SER A 21 19.25 -17.91 -23.59
C SER A 21 19.51 -18.53 -24.97
N HIS A 22 19.86 -19.82 -25.04
CA HIS A 22 20.01 -20.51 -26.31
C HIS A 22 18.69 -20.72 -27.05
N ILE A 23 17.58 -20.96 -26.35
CA ILE A 23 16.25 -21.06 -26.95
C ILE A 23 15.80 -19.70 -27.50
N THR A 24 15.93 -18.62 -26.73
CA THR A 24 15.59 -17.25 -27.16
C THR A 24 16.44 -16.83 -28.36
N THR A 25 17.76 -17.09 -28.30
CA THR A 25 18.67 -16.81 -29.43
C THR A 25 18.33 -17.66 -30.66
N ALA A 26 17.94 -18.93 -30.47
CA ALA A 26 17.50 -19.78 -31.56
C ALA A 26 16.15 -19.33 -32.13
N MET A 27 15.20 -18.86 -31.31
CA MET A 27 13.91 -18.33 -31.74
C MET A 27 14.08 -17.02 -32.54
N ASP A 28 14.93 -16.10 -32.08
CA ASP A 28 15.29 -14.87 -32.79
C ASP A 28 15.98 -15.15 -34.12
N LEU A 29 16.90 -16.13 -34.16
CA LEU A 29 17.64 -16.49 -35.37
C LEU A 29 16.81 -17.31 -36.39
N SER A 30 15.74 -17.95 -35.94
CA SER A 30 14.89 -18.81 -36.79
C SER A 30 13.65 -18.10 -37.33
N GLY A 31 13.38 -16.85 -36.91
CA GLY A 31 12.18 -16.13 -37.33
C GLY A 31 10.88 -16.82 -36.87
N VAL A 32 10.96 -17.64 -35.83
CA VAL A 32 9.81 -18.36 -35.28
C VAL A 32 8.88 -17.35 -34.63
N SER A 33 7.75 -17.09 -35.28
CA SER A 33 6.69 -16.28 -34.69
C SER A 33 6.12 -17.00 -33.47
N LEU A 34 5.66 -16.21 -32.50
CA LEU A 34 4.90 -16.69 -31.35
C LEU A 34 3.82 -17.69 -31.80
N ASP A 35 3.90 -18.95 -31.35
CA ASP A 35 2.90 -19.97 -31.66
C ASP A 35 1.61 -19.63 -30.90
N LYS A 36 0.74 -18.88 -31.57
CA LYS A 36 -0.50 -18.35 -31.00
C LYS A 36 -1.43 -19.47 -30.56
N ASP A 37 -1.42 -20.61 -31.25
CA ASP A 37 -2.28 -21.75 -30.92
C ASP A 37 -1.83 -22.42 -29.61
N VAL A 38 -0.51 -22.57 -29.42
CA VAL A 38 0.06 -23.06 -28.16
C VAL A 38 -0.22 -22.07 -27.02
N LEU A 39 -0.07 -20.76 -27.25
CA LEU A 39 -0.40 -19.73 -26.26
C LEU A 39 -1.87 -19.84 -25.84
N LEU A 40 -2.79 -19.87 -26.81
CA LEU A 40 -4.23 -19.97 -26.56
C LEU A 40 -4.60 -21.24 -25.80
N LYS A 41 -4.03 -22.38 -26.17
CA LYS A 41 -4.26 -23.66 -25.47
C LYS A 41 -3.83 -23.58 -24.01
N ASN A 42 -2.64 -23.03 -23.73
CA ASN A 42 -2.14 -22.93 -22.37
C ASN A 42 -2.99 -21.99 -21.51
N ILE A 43 -3.48 -20.91 -22.09
CA ILE A 43 -4.40 -19.97 -21.42
C ILE A 43 -5.72 -20.67 -21.08
N ASP A 44 -6.28 -21.43 -22.02
CA ASP A 44 -7.54 -22.12 -21.81
C ASP A 44 -7.43 -23.17 -20.70
N GLU A 45 -6.35 -23.95 -20.69
CA GLU A 45 -6.05 -24.89 -19.60
C GLU A 45 -5.89 -24.19 -18.25
N LEU A 46 -5.20 -23.04 -18.23
CA LEU A 46 -4.99 -22.27 -17.01
C LEU A 46 -6.30 -21.67 -16.48
N HIS A 47 -7.15 -21.15 -17.35
CA HIS A 47 -8.46 -20.63 -16.98
C HIS A 47 -9.34 -21.75 -16.40
N LYS A 48 -9.39 -22.93 -17.05
CA LYS A 48 -10.10 -24.10 -16.54
C LYS A 48 -9.63 -24.53 -15.15
N LEU A 49 -8.33 -24.42 -14.86
CA LEU A 49 -7.78 -24.72 -13.54
C LEU A 49 -8.15 -23.64 -12.52
N ALA A 50 -8.07 -22.37 -12.88
CA ALA A 50 -8.44 -21.25 -12.01
C ALA A 50 -9.92 -21.32 -11.60
N THR A 51 -10.84 -21.53 -12.55
CA THR A 51 -12.29 -21.57 -12.27
C THR A 51 -12.70 -22.69 -11.31
N LYS A 52 -11.92 -23.78 -11.21
CA LYS A 52 -12.20 -24.89 -10.28
C LYS A 52 -11.91 -24.55 -8.81
N VAL A 53 -11.08 -23.54 -8.57
CA VAL A 53 -10.62 -23.16 -7.23
C VAL A 53 -11.09 -21.77 -6.81
N MET A 54 -11.81 -21.08 -7.71
CA MET A 54 -12.45 -19.81 -7.41
C MET A 54 -13.66 -20.01 -6.49
N ASP A 55 -13.73 -19.23 -5.42
CA ASP A 55 -14.91 -19.05 -4.58
C ASP A 55 -15.28 -17.56 -4.61
N GLY A 56 -16.23 -17.20 -5.47
CA GLY A 56 -16.38 -15.81 -5.89
C GLY A 56 -15.12 -15.31 -6.61
N ASP A 57 -14.54 -14.21 -6.11
CA ASP A 57 -13.33 -13.58 -6.68
C ASP A 57 -12.01 -14.07 -6.02
N GLU A 58 -12.09 -14.97 -5.03
CA GLU A 58 -10.92 -15.47 -4.30
C GLU A 58 -10.42 -16.82 -4.84
N VAL A 59 -9.10 -17.00 -4.86
CA VAL A 59 -8.47 -18.30 -5.10
C VAL A 59 -8.22 -18.99 -3.77
N ASP A 60 -8.87 -20.13 -3.58
CA ASP A 60 -8.49 -21.02 -2.49
C ASP A 60 -7.43 -22.02 -2.98
N TRP A 61 -6.16 -21.68 -2.77
CA TRP A 61 -5.04 -22.55 -3.12
C TRP A 61 -5.07 -23.90 -2.39
N SER A 62 -5.74 -24.01 -1.24
CA SER A 62 -5.87 -25.28 -0.52
C SER A 62 -6.72 -26.31 -1.28
N LYS A 63 -7.51 -25.87 -2.27
CA LYS A 63 -8.29 -26.74 -3.16
C LYS A 63 -7.44 -27.37 -4.27
N PHE A 64 -6.19 -26.94 -4.47
CA PHE A 64 -5.30 -27.57 -5.44
C PHE A 64 -4.63 -28.82 -4.88
N THR A 65 -4.63 -29.88 -5.69
CA THR A 65 -3.66 -30.97 -5.53
C THR A 65 -2.27 -30.50 -5.95
N SER A 66 -1.21 -31.10 -5.40
CA SER A 66 0.18 -30.80 -5.80
C SER A 66 0.41 -30.98 -7.31
N HIS A 67 -0.32 -31.91 -7.95
CA HIS A 67 -0.28 -32.10 -9.40
C HIS A 67 -0.81 -30.87 -10.16
N GLN A 68 -1.96 -30.34 -9.75
CA GLN A 68 -2.56 -29.16 -10.39
C GLN A 68 -1.74 -27.89 -10.14
N GLU A 69 -1.13 -27.74 -8.96
CA GLU A 69 -0.18 -26.64 -8.73
C GLU A 69 1.01 -26.70 -9.69
N GLY A 70 1.54 -27.92 -9.92
CA GLY A 70 2.59 -28.17 -10.92
C GLY A 70 2.14 -27.83 -12.34
N GLN A 71 0.89 -28.16 -12.71
CA GLN A 71 0.31 -27.80 -14.00
C GLN A 71 0.20 -26.29 -14.18
N VAL A 72 -0.36 -25.56 -13.21
CA VAL A 72 -0.45 -24.09 -13.22
C VAL A 72 0.92 -23.47 -13.44
N THR A 73 1.92 -23.94 -12.70
CA THR A 73 3.29 -23.44 -12.78
C THR A 73 3.87 -23.68 -14.18
N ALA A 74 3.75 -24.90 -14.72
CA ALA A 74 4.26 -25.24 -16.05
C ALA A 74 3.59 -24.42 -17.17
N LEU A 75 2.27 -24.22 -17.10
CA LEU A 75 1.52 -23.41 -18.05
C LEU A 75 2.00 -21.96 -18.03
N ASN A 76 2.14 -21.37 -16.83
CA ASN A 76 2.65 -20.00 -16.68
C ASN A 76 4.08 -19.85 -17.19
N MET A 77 4.98 -20.80 -16.88
CA MET A 77 6.35 -20.77 -17.40
C MET A 77 6.38 -20.84 -18.93
N THR A 78 5.48 -21.64 -19.53
CA THR A 78 5.39 -21.75 -20.99
C THR A 78 4.90 -20.44 -21.61
N ILE A 79 3.88 -19.81 -21.02
CA ILE A 79 3.39 -18.48 -21.44
C ILE A 79 4.52 -17.44 -21.35
N ASP A 80 5.25 -17.38 -20.24
CA ASP A 80 6.36 -16.44 -20.07
C ASP A 80 7.45 -16.67 -21.13
N SER A 81 7.80 -17.94 -21.40
CA SER A 81 8.81 -18.30 -22.40
C SER A 81 8.39 -17.92 -23.81
N LEU A 82 7.11 -18.10 -24.15
CA LEU A 82 6.56 -17.70 -25.45
C LEU A 82 6.56 -16.18 -25.64
N LEU A 83 6.46 -15.41 -24.56
CA LEU A 83 6.41 -13.95 -24.58
C LEU A 83 7.79 -13.30 -24.42
N GLU A 84 8.81 -14.07 -24.10
CA GLU A 84 10.17 -13.57 -23.94
C GLU A 84 10.67 -12.96 -25.26
N GLY A 85 11.14 -11.71 -25.21
CA GLY A 85 11.55 -10.96 -26.41
C GLY A 85 10.40 -10.38 -27.25
N SER A 86 9.13 -10.71 -26.96
CA SER A 86 7.98 -10.14 -27.69
C SER A 86 7.95 -8.62 -27.54
N LYS A 87 7.77 -7.91 -28.66
CA LYS A 87 7.61 -6.44 -28.67
C LYS A 87 6.15 -6.00 -28.61
N GLU A 88 5.23 -6.96 -28.56
CA GLU A 88 3.80 -6.70 -28.67
C GLU A 88 3.02 -7.31 -27.52
N VAL A 89 2.01 -6.54 -27.09
CA VAL A 89 0.95 -7.01 -26.20
C VAL A 89 0.07 -8.00 -26.94
N GLN A 90 -0.21 -9.14 -26.33
CA GLN A 90 -1.09 -10.15 -26.91
C GLN A 90 -2.55 -9.84 -26.54
N VAL A 91 -3.32 -9.44 -27.53
CA VAL A 91 -4.76 -9.14 -27.38
C VAL A 91 -5.57 -10.31 -27.91
N LEU A 92 -6.29 -11.00 -27.03
CA LEU A 92 -6.98 -12.26 -27.33
C LEU A 92 -8.49 -12.03 -27.23
N ARG A 93 -9.07 -11.38 -28.24
CA ARG A 93 -10.51 -11.07 -28.29
C ARG A 93 -11.39 -12.31 -28.38
N GLU A 94 -10.84 -13.39 -28.91
CA GLU A 94 -11.43 -14.73 -28.92
C GLU A 94 -11.65 -15.28 -27.51
N TYR A 95 -10.85 -14.85 -26.53
CA TYR A 95 -11.01 -15.20 -25.13
C TYR A 95 -11.75 -14.07 -24.44
N SER A 96 -13.07 -14.20 -24.31
CA SER A 96 -13.91 -13.16 -23.74
C SER A 96 -14.89 -13.69 -22.69
N THR A 97 -15.24 -12.81 -21.77
CA THR A 97 -16.21 -13.07 -20.69
C THR A 97 -17.12 -11.85 -20.56
N PRO A 98 -18.42 -12.03 -20.24
CA PRO A 98 -19.26 -10.90 -19.87
C PRO A 98 -18.79 -10.31 -18.54
N GLY A 99 -19.00 -9.01 -18.38
CA GLY A 99 -18.89 -8.29 -17.12
C GLY A 99 -19.99 -7.24 -17.00
N ILE A 100 -20.10 -6.61 -15.85
CA ILE A 100 -21.04 -5.50 -15.63
C ILE A 100 -20.25 -4.24 -15.32
N ILE A 101 -20.51 -3.17 -16.06
CA ILE A 101 -19.96 -1.83 -15.82
C ILE A 101 -21.11 -0.84 -15.95
N ASP A 102 -21.28 0.03 -14.95
CA ASP A 102 -22.36 1.03 -14.94
C ASP A 102 -23.77 0.45 -15.12
N GLY A 103 -23.98 -0.78 -14.63
CA GLY A 103 -25.25 -1.50 -14.77
C GLY A 103 -25.50 -2.14 -16.14
N GLU A 104 -24.58 -1.95 -17.09
CA GLU A 104 -24.65 -2.50 -18.44
C GLU A 104 -23.76 -3.73 -18.58
N VAL A 105 -24.21 -4.69 -19.39
CA VAL A 105 -23.39 -5.87 -19.75
C VAL A 105 -22.34 -5.45 -20.77
N VAL A 106 -21.07 -5.65 -20.43
CA VAL A 106 -19.93 -5.39 -21.30
C VAL A 106 -19.18 -6.68 -21.62
N THR A 107 -18.56 -6.73 -22.80
CA THR A 107 -17.60 -7.78 -23.12
C THR A 107 -16.22 -7.39 -22.59
N LYS A 108 -15.60 -8.30 -21.85
CA LYS A 108 -14.19 -8.23 -21.46
C LYS A 108 -13.41 -9.26 -22.27
N TYR A 109 -12.27 -8.88 -22.83
CA TYR A 109 -11.36 -9.77 -23.56
C TYR A 109 -10.02 -9.90 -22.83
N LEU A 110 -9.33 -11.02 -23.01
CA LEU A 110 -8.06 -11.24 -22.34
C LEU A 110 -6.93 -10.47 -23.04
N VAL A 111 -6.11 -9.78 -22.25
CA VAL A 111 -4.87 -9.15 -22.70
C VAL A 111 -3.72 -9.69 -21.86
N ILE A 112 -2.61 -10.03 -22.53
CA ILE A 112 -1.38 -10.52 -21.89
C ILE A 112 -0.22 -9.63 -22.28
N ILE A 113 0.46 -9.10 -21.27
CA ILE A 113 1.53 -8.14 -21.41
C ILE A 113 2.84 -8.79 -20.96
N PRO A 114 3.83 -8.94 -21.85
CA PRO A 114 5.18 -9.34 -21.48
C PRO A 114 5.76 -8.45 -20.37
N HIS A 115 6.55 -9.02 -19.47
CA HIS A 115 6.95 -8.32 -18.24
C HIS A 115 7.64 -6.97 -18.50
N HIS A 116 8.44 -6.88 -19.57
CA HIS A 116 9.17 -5.68 -19.96
C HIS A 116 8.30 -4.59 -20.59
N LEU A 117 7.07 -4.92 -21.02
CA LEU A 117 6.12 -3.95 -21.57
C LEU A 117 5.10 -3.46 -20.53
N ILE A 118 5.06 -4.02 -19.31
CA ILE A 118 4.02 -3.69 -18.32
C ILE A 118 4.03 -2.21 -17.96
N GLU A 119 5.18 -1.66 -17.62
CA GLU A 119 5.28 -0.27 -17.15
C GLU A 119 4.88 0.74 -18.23
N GLU A 120 5.28 0.48 -19.47
CA GLU A 120 5.02 1.38 -20.60
C GLU A 120 3.57 1.28 -21.11
N THR A 121 2.95 0.11 -21.12
CA THR A 121 1.62 -0.11 -21.72
C THR A 121 0.47 -0.02 -20.73
N THR A 122 0.74 0.12 -19.43
CA THR A 122 -0.31 0.15 -18.40
C THR A 122 -0.13 1.28 -17.41
N TYR A 123 -1.22 1.72 -16.80
CA TYR A 123 -1.21 2.58 -15.61
C TYR A 123 -2.32 2.17 -14.66
N VAL A 124 -2.22 2.55 -13.39
CA VAL A 124 -3.26 2.30 -12.38
C VAL A 124 -4.13 3.55 -12.25
N VAL A 125 -5.46 3.37 -12.26
CA VAL A 125 -6.43 4.49 -12.18
C VAL A 125 -6.43 5.14 -10.79
N GLU A 126 -6.87 6.39 -10.70
CA GLU A 126 -6.91 7.14 -9.43
C GLU A 126 -7.96 6.59 -8.44
N GLU A 127 -8.99 5.94 -8.98
CA GLU A 127 -10.02 5.23 -8.25
C GLU A 127 -9.50 3.96 -7.56
N ASN A 128 -8.30 3.50 -7.91
CA ASN A 128 -7.65 2.41 -7.20
C ASN A 128 -7.09 2.93 -5.86
N ASP A 129 -7.69 2.47 -4.76
CA ASP A 129 -7.39 2.98 -3.43
C ASP A 129 -5.99 2.60 -2.91
N ARG A 130 -5.29 1.66 -3.58
CA ARG A 130 -3.96 1.21 -3.16
C ARG A 130 -2.91 2.28 -3.35
N GLU A 131 -2.08 2.49 -2.34
CA GLU A 131 -0.96 3.41 -2.42
C GLU A 131 0.15 2.85 -3.33
N GLN A 132 0.20 3.33 -4.57
CA GLN A 132 1.12 2.82 -5.58
C GLN A 132 2.60 2.99 -5.20
N LYS A 133 2.96 4.07 -4.50
CA LYS A 133 4.34 4.29 -4.03
C LYS A 133 4.79 3.25 -3.01
N SER A 134 3.83 2.59 -2.36
CA SER A 134 4.09 1.60 -1.32
C SER A 134 4.33 0.19 -1.87
N LEU A 135 4.04 -0.05 -3.16
CA LEU A 135 4.13 -1.38 -3.77
C LEU A 135 5.58 -1.70 -4.14
N ASN A 136 6.24 -2.51 -3.33
CA ASN A 136 7.63 -2.95 -3.53
C ASN A 136 7.80 -4.41 -3.07
N ALA A 137 9.02 -4.97 -3.18
CA ALA A 137 9.26 -6.38 -2.89
C ALA A 137 8.88 -6.80 -1.45
N ASN A 138 9.09 -5.91 -0.47
CA ASN A 138 8.79 -6.21 0.93
C ASN A 138 7.28 -6.21 1.17
N THR A 139 6.58 -5.16 0.70
CA THR A 139 5.14 -4.97 0.93
C THR A 139 4.26 -5.92 0.12
N LEU A 140 4.85 -6.50 -0.93
CA LEU A 140 4.22 -7.49 -1.80
C LEU A 140 4.65 -8.92 -1.47
N SER A 141 5.49 -9.17 -0.47
CA SER A 141 6.00 -10.51 -0.12
C SER A 141 4.91 -11.60 -0.04
N TYR A 142 3.72 -11.25 0.46
CA TYR A 142 2.55 -12.12 0.55
C TYR A 142 2.06 -12.69 -0.80
N ILE A 143 2.30 -11.99 -1.92
CA ILE A 143 1.89 -12.40 -3.27
C ILE A 143 3.09 -12.58 -4.21
N LEU A 144 4.17 -11.84 -3.99
CA LEU A 144 5.33 -11.78 -4.87
C LEU A 144 6.02 -13.13 -4.98
N ASN A 145 6.22 -13.85 -3.87
CA ASN A 145 6.89 -15.15 -3.90
C ASN A 145 6.07 -16.16 -4.73
N THR A 146 4.78 -16.29 -4.42
CA THR A 146 3.87 -17.17 -5.17
C THR A 146 3.80 -16.80 -6.64
N LEU A 147 3.69 -15.50 -6.96
CA LEU A 147 3.61 -15.03 -8.34
C LEU A 147 4.93 -15.24 -9.07
N THR A 148 6.07 -15.02 -8.41
CA THR A 148 7.39 -15.24 -8.98
C THR A 148 7.64 -16.73 -9.23
N GLU A 149 7.16 -17.63 -8.39
CA GLU A 149 7.36 -19.07 -8.56
C GLU A 149 6.35 -19.72 -9.50
N LYS A 150 5.06 -19.48 -9.24
CA LYS A 150 3.93 -20.15 -9.90
C LYS A 150 3.32 -19.35 -11.05
N GLY A 151 3.67 -18.07 -11.19
CA GLY A 151 3.05 -17.14 -12.13
C GLY A 151 1.75 -16.53 -11.62
N GLN A 152 1.12 -15.68 -12.43
CA GLN A 152 -0.21 -15.18 -12.13
C GLN A 152 -1.23 -16.33 -12.23
N LEU A 153 -2.25 -16.36 -11.39
CA LEU A 153 -3.37 -17.31 -11.53
C LEU A 153 -4.61 -16.59 -12.05
N VAL A 154 -5.09 -15.58 -11.32
CA VAL A 154 -6.26 -14.79 -11.71
C VAL A 154 -5.84 -13.53 -12.45
N ALA A 155 -6.50 -13.25 -13.57
CA ALA A 155 -6.30 -12.03 -14.35
C ALA A 155 -6.79 -10.79 -13.58
N ALA A 156 -6.11 -9.65 -13.76
CA ALA A 156 -6.54 -8.35 -13.26
C ALA A 156 -7.73 -7.80 -14.07
N GLU A 157 -8.31 -6.66 -13.67
CA GLU A 157 -9.30 -5.95 -14.49
C GLU A 157 -8.79 -4.58 -14.95
N ALA A 158 -9.04 -4.26 -16.22
CA ALA A 158 -8.66 -3.00 -16.84
C ALA A 158 -9.67 -2.55 -17.91
N TYR A 159 -9.56 -1.29 -18.34
CA TYR A 159 -10.14 -0.83 -19.59
C TYR A 159 -9.07 -0.32 -20.55
N ASN A 160 -9.38 -0.35 -21.84
CA ASN A 160 -8.52 0.20 -22.88
C ASN A 160 -8.70 1.74 -22.95
N ASP A 161 -7.76 2.50 -22.39
CA ASP A 161 -7.76 3.96 -22.50
C ASP A 161 -7.19 4.37 -23.87
N LYS A 162 -8.09 4.51 -24.83
CA LYS A 162 -7.75 4.95 -26.19
C LYS A 162 -7.13 6.35 -26.25
N GLN A 163 -7.39 7.21 -25.26
CA GLN A 163 -6.82 8.56 -25.25
C GLN A 163 -5.34 8.54 -24.86
N LYS A 164 -4.97 7.67 -23.91
CA LYS A 164 -3.58 7.48 -23.49
C LYS A 164 -2.83 6.42 -24.28
N GLY A 165 -3.54 5.58 -25.05
CA GLY A 165 -2.97 4.43 -25.74
C GLY A 165 -2.43 3.38 -24.77
N LYS A 166 -3.06 3.25 -23.59
CA LYS A 166 -2.63 2.35 -22.50
C LYS A 166 -3.80 1.60 -21.90
N TYR A 167 -3.51 0.51 -21.20
CA TYR A 167 -4.49 -0.17 -20.38
C TYR A 167 -4.55 0.44 -18.98
N ALA A 168 -5.74 0.87 -18.59
CA ALA A 168 -6.04 1.48 -17.31
C ALA A 168 -6.47 0.39 -16.32
N VAL A 169 -5.56 0.00 -15.44
CA VAL A 169 -5.75 -1.06 -14.44
C VAL A 169 -6.63 -0.54 -13.31
N ILE A 170 -7.82 -1.12 -13.18
CA ILE A 170 -8.82 -0.80 -12.15
C ILE A 170 -8.58 -1.66 -10.91
N GLU A 171 -8.31 -2.94 -11.14
CA GLU A 171 -8.13 -3.97 -10.12
C GLU A 171 -6.81 -4.70 -10.39
N GLY A 172 -6.15 -5.22 -9.35
CA GLY A 172 -4.93 -6.01 -9.51
C GLY A 172 -3.65 -5.17 -9.54
N SER A 173 -3.64 -3.98 -8.94
CA SER A 173 -2.43 -3.12 -8.86
C SER A 173 -1.25 -3.81 -8.15
N SER A 174 -1.50 -4.56 -7.06
CA SER A 174 -0.48 -5.40 -6.42
C SER A 174 0.03 -6.52 -7.33
N ARG A 175 -0.86 -7.13 -8.15
CA ARG A 175 -0.48 -8.16 -9.13
C ARG A 175 0.37 -7.56 -10.24
N ARG A 176 -0.03 -6.40 -10.80
CA ARG A 176 0.76 -5.64 -11.76
C ARG A 176 2.17 -5.37 -11.25
N ALA A 177 2.28 -4.81 -10.04
CA ALA A 177 3.58 -4.53 -9.41
C ALA A 177 4.40 -5.80 -9.18
N SER A 178 3.76 -6.89 -8.74
CA SER A 178 4.44 -8.17 -8.54
C SER A 178 4.90 -8.82 -9.85
N CYS A 179 4.13 -8.73 -10.94
CA CYS A 179 4.54 -9.19 -12.26
C CYS A 179 5.78 -8.44 -12.77
N MET A 180 5.84 -7.12 -12.55
CA MET A 180 7.03 -6.32 -12.89
C MET A 180 8.26 -6.77 -12.08
N LEU A 181 8.13 -6.92 -10.75
CA LEU A 181 9.22 -7.33 -9.86
C LEU A 181 9.69 -8.77 -10.13
N GLY A 182 8.74 -9.69 -10.32
CA GLY A 182 8.99 -11.10 -10.55
C GLY A 182 9.33 -11.45 -12.00
N LYS A 183 9.34 -10.46 -12.91
CA LYS A 183 9.56 -10.65 -14.35
C LYS A 183 8.61 -11.68 -14.99
N ARG A 184 7.33 -11.59 -14.63
CA ARG A 184 6.26 -12.47 -15.13
C ARG A 184 5.34 -11.70 -16.06
N ALA A 185 4.74 -12.38 -17.03
CA ALA A 185 3.69 -11.79 -17.86
C ALA A 185 2.51 -11.35 -16.99
N PHE A 186 1.89 -10.24 -17.37
CA PHE A 186 0.72 -9.69 -16.68
C PHE A 186 -0.54 -9.87 -17.52
N ARG A 187 -1.52 -10.55 -16.96
CA ARG A 187 -2.81 -10.86 -17.60
C ARG A 187 -3.93 -10.04 -17.00
N MET A 188 -4.81 -9.55 -17.87
CA MET A 188 -5.95 -8.74 -17.51
C MET A 188 -7.16 -9.00 -18.41
N TRP A 189 -8.34 -8.96 -17.81
CA TRP A 189 -9.59 -8.82 -18.52
C TRP A 189 -9.81 -7.33 -18.85
N VAL A 190 -9.87 -7.02 -20.15
CA VAL A 190 -9.98 -5.66 -20.66
C VAL A 190 -11.32 -5.44 -21.32
N THR A 191 -11.98 -4.35 -20.99
CA THR A 191 -13.11 -3.85 -21.78
C THR A 191 -12.72 -2.63 -22.60
N ASP A 192 -13.40 -2.41 -23.73
CA ASP A 192 -13.31 -1.15 -24.48
C ASP A 192 -14.25 -0.06 -23.91
N THR A 193 -15.10 -0.41 -22.93
CA THR A 193 -15.97 0.53 -22.22
C THR A 193 -15.20 1.20 -21.08
N VAL A 194 -15.16 2.53 -21.08
CA VAL A 194 -14.58 3.30 -19.97
C VAL A 194 -15.61 3.36 -18.83
N PRO A 195 -15.31 2.84 -17.63
CA PRO A 195 -16.22 2.89 -16.50
C PRO A 195 -16.38 4.33 -15.98
N SER A 196 -17.54 4.63 -15.42
CA SER A 196 -17.68 5.79 -14.54
C SER A 196 -16.72 5.70 -13.35
N LYS A 197 -16.48 6.84 -12.69
CA LYS A 197 -15.67 6.90 -11.47
C LYS A 197 -16.25 5.98 -10.39
N GLU A 198 -17.55 6.04 -10.17
CA GLU A 198 -18.26 5.22 -9.20
C GLU A 198 -18.13 3.72 -9.50
N ALA A 199 -18.23 3.30 -10.77
CA ALA A 199 -18.03 1.90 -11.14
C ALA A 199 -16.57 1.46 -10.96
N ALA A 200 -15.59 2.30 -11.31
CA ALA A 200 -14.18 1.99 -11.10
C ALA A 200 -13.83 1.86 -9.61
N GLU A 201 -14.36 2.74 -8.76
CA GLU A 201 -14.23 2.66 -7.29
C GLU A 201 -14.85 1.37 -6.76
N TYR A 202 -16.04 0.99 -7.22
CA TYR A 202 -16.71 -0.24 -6.83
C TYR A 202 -15.92 -1.50 -7.23
N ILE A 203 -15.47 -1.58 -8.49
CA ILE A 203 -14.65 -2.70 -8.98
C ILE A 203 -13.36 -2.81 -8.16
N SER A 204 -12.71 -1.69 -7.85
CA SER A 204 -11.52 -1.67 -7.01
C SER A 204 -11.82 -2.15 -5.59
N GLU A 205 -12.93 -1.72 -4.99
CA GLU A 205 -13.33 -2.11 -3.64
C GLU A 205 -13.61 -3.61 -3.53
N VAL A 206 -14.37 -4.17 -4.48
CA VAL A 206 -14.66 -5.61 -4.54
C VAL A 206 -13.37 -6.42 -4.68
N GLY A 207 -12.48 -6.04 -5.60
CA GLY A 207 -11.21 -6.76 -5.81
C GLY A 207 -10.24 -6.68 -4.63
N ASN A 208 -10.40 -5.69 -3.74
CA ASN A 208 -9.59 -5.55 -2.53
C ASN A 208 -10.19 -6.28 -1.30
N ALA A 209 -11.34 -6.96 -1.41
CA ALA A 209 -11.94 -7.65 -0.28
C ALA A 209 -11.00 -8.68 0.39
N SER A 210 -10.16 -9.34 -0.41
CA SER A 210 -9.20 -10.36 0.05
C SER A 210 -8.01 -9.81 0.86
N LYS A 211 -7.71 -8.51 0.75
CA LYS A 211 -6.68 -7.85 1.57
C LYS A 211 -7.17 -6.49 2.02
N ALA A 212 -7.39 -6.31 3.31
CA ALA A 212 -7.80 -5.02 3.86
C ALA A 212 -6.86 -3.87 3.44
N PHE A 213 -7.43 -2.69 3.29
CA PHE A 213 -6.67 -1.45 3.11
C PHE A 213 -5.86 -1.13 4.37
N SER A 214 -4.69 -0.54 4.18
CA SER A 214 -3.91 0.00 5.29
C SER A 214 -4.64 1.17 5.95
N SER A 215 -4.28 1.49 7.19
CA SER A 215 -4.91 2.62 7.91
C SER A 215 -4.67 3.96 7.19
N TYR A 216 -3.55 4.08 6.45
CA TYR A 216 -3.23 5.23 5.61
C TYR A 216 -4.16 5.29 4.38
N GLU A 217 -4.37 4.17 3.69
CA GLU A 217 -5.27 4.08 2.53
C GLU A 217 -6.72 4.41 2.91
N ILE A 218 -7.18 3.93 4.07
CA ILE A 218 -8.49 4.30 4.62
C ILE A 218 -8.54 5.82 4.88
N GLY A 219 -7.48 6.41 5.40
CA GLY A 219 -7.36 7.87 5.55
C GLY A 219 -7.54 8.63 4.22
N LYS A 220 -6.91 8.17 3.13
CA LYS A 220 -7.10 8.76 1.79
C LYS A 220 -8.54 8.62 1.29
N LYS A 221 -9.20 7.49 1.57
CA LYS A 221 -10.62 7.27 1.22
C LYS A 221 -11.51 8.25 1.98
N ILE A 222 -11.27 8.47 3.27
CA ILE A 222 -11.99 9.45 4.09
C ILE A 222 -11.78 10.88 3.58
N ILE A 223 -10.55 11.25 3.23
CA ILE A 223 -10.25 12.60 2.69
C ILE A 223 -10.96 12.82 1.36
N ARG A 224 -10.93 11.85 0.44
CA ARG A 224 -11.67 11.93 -0.83
C ARG A 224 -13.17 12.08 -0.61
N PHE A 225 -13.74 11.31 0.32
CA PHE A 225 -15.15 11.45 0.70
C PHE A 225 -15.46 12.84 1.26
N SER A 226 -14.61 13.34 2.16
CA SER A 226 -14.76 14.68 2.77
C SER A 226 -14.68 15.79 1.71
N ASN A 227 -13.83 15.62 0.68
CA ASN A 227 -13.74 16.55 -0.44
C ASN A 227 -14.95 16.48 -1.37
N LYS A 228 -15.56 15.29 -1.55
CA LYS A 228 -16.80 15.11 -2.34
C LYS A 228 -18.01 15.69 -1.62
N PHE A 229 -18.01 15.66 -0.29
CA PHE A 229 -19.10 16.13 0.58
C PHE A 229 -18.55 17.11 1.63
N PRO A 230 -18.18 18.35 1.25
CA PRO A 230 -17.54 19.31 2.15
C PRO A 230 -18.43 19.72 3.34
N ASP A 231 -19.74 19.62 3.19
CA ASP A 231 -20.73 19.94 4.24
C ASP A 231 -21.03 18.75 5.18
N ALA A 232 -20.45 17.56 4.92
CA ALA A 232 -20.66 16.40 5.77
C ALA A 232 -19.98 16.61 7.14
N SER A 233 -20.74 16.44 8.22
CA SER A 233 -20.18 16.52 9.56
C SER A 233 -19.23 15.33 9.83
N ARG A 234 -18.33 15.48 10.80
CA ARG A 234 -17.44 14.37 11.21
C ARG A 234 -18.22 13.18 11.75
N GLU A 235 -19.39 13.41 12.31
CA GLU A 235 -20.34 12.39 12.75
C GLU A 235 -20.90 11.62 11.54
N ALA A 236 -21.33 12.32 10.48
CA ALA A 236 -21.82 11.70 9.26
C ALA A 236 -20.74 10.88 8.54
N ILE A 237 -19.50 11.38 8.50
CA ILE A 237 -18.36 10.64 7.97
C ILE A 237 -18.08 9.38 8.81
N ALA A 238 -18.14 9.50 10.14
CA ALA A 238 -17.95 8.39 11.06
C ALA A 238 -19.02 7.29 10.86
N GLU A 239 -20.28 7.68 10.66
CA GLU A 239 -21.38 6.77 10.35
C GLU A 239 -21.18 6.08 9.00
N GLN A 240 -20.87 6.84 7.95
CA GLN A 240 -20.61 6.30 6.60
C GLN A 240 -19.52 5.23 6.59
N PHE A 241 -18.43 5.47 7.31
CA PHE A 241 -17.30 4.55 7.40
C PHE A 241 -17.43 3.53 8.55
N LYS A 242 -18.57 3.50 9.25
CA LYS A 242 -18.87 2.58 10.37
C LYS A 242 -17.77 2.56 11.44
N MET A 243 -17.26 3.73 11.82
CA MET A 243 -16.18 3.86 12.81
C MET A 243 -16.38 5.05 13.73
N LYS A 244 -15.68 5.08 14.87
CA LYS A 244 -15.75 6.20 15.82
C LYS A 244 -15.08 7.47 15.25
N MET A 245 -15.58 8.66 15.58
CA MET A 245 -15.01 9.94 15.13
C MET A 245 -13.51 10.12 15.46
N GLY A 246 -13.07 9.63 16.62
CA GLY A 246 -11.65 9.65 16.98
C GLY A 246 -10.78 8.85 16.00
N ARG A 247 -11.33 7.75 15.45
CA ARG A 247 -10.68 6.93 14.43
C ARG A 247 -10.64 7.63 13.07
N VAL A 248 -11.74 8.27 12.67
CA VAL A 248 -11.79 9.13 11.48
C VAL A 248 -10.69 10.19 11.56
N SER A 249 -10.61 10.90 12.69
CA SER A 249 -9.60 11.94 12.90
C SER A 249 -8.18 11.38 12.87
N LEU A 250 -7.94 10.23 13.47
CA LEU A 250 -6.63 9.57 13.43
C LEU A 250 -6.22 9.20 12.00
N PHE A 251 -7.14 8.62 11.20
CA PHE A 251 -6.86 8.20 9.83
C PHE A 251 -6.63 9.39 8.88
N ILE A 252 -7.40 10.48 9.02
CA ILE A 252 -7.14 11.74 8.29
C ILE A 252 -5.75 12.26 8.64
N ASN A 253 -5.43 12.33 9.94
CA ASN A 253 -4.12 12.81 10.39
C ASN A 253 -2.97 11.92 9.91
N ALA A 254 -3.18 10.61 9.76
CA ALA A 254 -2.16 9.72 9.20
C ALA A 254 -1.73 10.15 7.79
N VAL A 255 -2.63 10.73 7.00
CA VAL A 255 -2.31 11.23 5.65
C VAL A 255 -1.81 12.67 5.68
N GLU A 256 -2.47 13.55 6.44
CA GLU A 256 -2.17 14.99 6.42
C GLU A 256 -0.92 15.37 7.22
N ILE A 257 -0.61 14.63 8.29
CA ILE A 257 0.48 14.96 9.22
C ILE A 257 1.75 14.18 8.91
N VAL A 258 1.62 12.89 8.57
CA VAL A 258 2.78 12.00 8.41
C VAL A 258 3.13 11.89 6.91
N PRO A 259 4.34 12.31 6.49
CA PRO A 259 4.79 12.16 5.12
C PRO A 259 4.85 10.70 4.71
N ILE A 260 4.43 10.38 3.48
CA ILE A 260 4.37 9.00 2.97
C ILE A 260 5.75 8.32 3.03
N GLU A 261 6.82 9.08 2.86
CA GLU A 261 8.21 8.61 2.93
C GLU A 261 8.54 7.96 4.27
N ALA A 262 7.91 8.36 5.36
CA ALA A 262 8.07 7.71 6.67
C ALA A 262 7.42 6.32 6.67
N TYR A 263 6.22 6.19 6.09
CA TYR A 263 5.57 4.90 5.94
C TYR A 263 6.31 3.97 4.98
N LEU A 264 6.93 4.51 3.92
CA LEU A 264 7.71 3.72 2.94
C LEU A 264 8.92 2.99 3.54
N ARG A 265 9.31 3.31 4.78
CA ARG A 265 10.36 2.59 5.51
C ARG A 265 9.87 1.29 6.13
N PHE A 266 8.57 1.11 6.33
CA PHE A 266 8.05 -0.10 6.94
C PHE A 266 8.11 -1.28 5.96
N PRO A 267 8.56 -2.48 6.39
CA PRO A 267 8.49 -3.69 5.58
C PRO A 267 7.10 -3.97 5.01
N SER A 268 6.03 -3.69 5.74
CA SER A 268 4.65 -3.92 5.32
C SER A 268 3.82 -2.63 5.22
N VAL A 269 4.25 -1.68 4.38
CA VAL A 269 3.52 -0.42 4.14
C VAL A 269 2.08 -0.62 3.68
N THR A 270 1.82 -1.65 2.86
CA THR A 270 0.46 -2.01 2.41
C THR A 270 -0.43 -2.52 3.54
N SER A 271 0.14 -2.69 4.74
CA SER A 271 -0.53 -3.12 5.96
C SER A 271 -0.31 -2.14 7.13
N VAL A 272 0.05 -0.87 6.86
CA VAL A 272 0.25 0.17 7.90
C VAL A 272 -0.85 0.07 8.93
N SER A 273 -0.47 -0.44 10.10
CA SER A 273 -1.42 -0.82 11.13
C SER A 273 -1.90 0.42 11.86
N ARG A 274 -2.99 0.25 12.61
CA ARG A 274 -3.48 1.31 13.49
C ARG A 274 -2.42 1.72 14.52
N GLU A 275 -1.68 0.75 15.06
CA GLU A 275 -0.64 1.00 16.05
C GLU A 275 0.47 1.92 15.51
N VAL A 276 0.92 1.66 14.28
CA VAL A 276 1.94 2.50 13.62
C VAL A 276 1.47 3.95 13.54
N ILE A 277 0.26 4.20 13.04
CA ILE A 277 -0.23 5.59 12.91
C ILE A 277 -0.52 6.25 14.26
N GLU A 278 -0.93 5.50 15.29
CA GLU A 278 -1.15 6.02 16.64
C GLU A 278 0.14 6.53 17.28
N LYS A 279 1.30 6.01 16.88
CA LYS A 279 2.61 6.47 17.32
C LYS A 279 3.19 7.57 16.42
N LEU A 280 3.10 7.41 15.10
CA LEU A 280 3.69 8.36 14.16
C LEU A 280 2.96 9.70 14.11
N VAL A 281 1.61 9.72 14.17
CA VAL A 281 0.84 10.97 14.10
C VAL A 281 1.22 11.94 15.23
N PRO A 282 1.27 11.55 16.51
CA PRO A 282 1.74 12.44 17.58
C PRO A 282 3.19 12.91 17.41
N ILE A 283 4.08 12.05 16.91
CA ILE A 283 5.49 12.40 16.65
C ILE A 283 5.55 13.50 15.59
N PHE A 284 5.02 13.27 14.40
CA PHE A 284 5.08 14.26 13.32
C PHE A 284 4.33 15.54 13.66
N ARG A 285 3.23 15.46 14.42
CA ARG A 285 2.56 16.66 14.94
C ARG A 285 3.46 17.48 15.87
N ARG A 286 4.22 16.83 16.75
CA ARG A 286 5.19 17.51 17.64
C ARG A 286 6.25 18.25 16.83
N PHE A 287 6.76 17.61 15.77
CA PHE A 287 7.77 18.19 14.88
C PHE A 287 7.22 19.35 14.05
N HIS A 288 6.04 19.19 13.43
CA HIS A 288 5.37 20.30 12.72
C HIS A 288 5.10 21.50 13.62
N ASN A 289 4.70 21.27 14.88
CA ASN A 289 4.48 22.34 15.84
C ASN A 289 5.79 23.07 16.17
N LYS A 290 6.92 22.33 16.23
CA LYS A 290 8.24 22.93 16.46
C LYS A 290 8.69 23.77 15.26
N ASP A 291 8.46 23.27 14.04
CA ASP A 291 8.72 24.01 12.80
C ASP A 291 7.89 25.30 12.72
N LYS A 292 6.59 25.23 13.05
CA LYS A 292 5.73 26.42 13.11
C LYS A 292 6.22 27.47 14.11
N LYS A 293 6.74 27.05 15.27
CA LYS A 293 7.33 27.96 16.28
C LYS A 293 8.64 28.59 15.81
N ASN A 294 9.46 27.85 15.05
CA ASN A 294 10.78 28.29 14.61
C ASN A 294 10.79 28.99 13.24
N GLY A 295 9.69 28.92 12.48
CA GLY A 295 9.54 29.58 11.19
C GLY A 295 10.25 28.90 10.01
N ASN A 296 10.80 27.70 10.19
CA ASN A 296 11.42 26.91 9.13
C ASN A 296 11.11 25.40 9.34
N GLY A 297 10.77 24.68 8.26
CA GLY A 297 10.40 23.24 8.28
C GLY A 297 11.54 22.27 8.60
N ASP A 298 12.53 22.72 9.37
CA ASP A 298 13.83 22.07 9.51
C ASP A 298 13.76 20.81 10.39
N PHE A 299 12.94 20.80 11.44
CA PHE A 299 12.82 19.65 12.32
C PHE A 299 12.14 18.48 11.61
N THR A 300 11.02 18.73 10.92
CA THR A 300 10.33 17.65 10.19
C THR A 300 11.21 17.08 9.09
N LYS A 301 11.93 17.94 8.35
CA LYS A 301 12.88 17.48 7.33
C LYS A 301 14.00 16.65 7.95
N ARG A 302 14.63 17.13 9.02
CA ARG A 302 15.68 16.42 9.75
C ARG A 302 15.22 15.06 10.26
N LEU A 303 13.99 14.97 10.76
CA LEU A 303 13.38 13.69 11.17
C LEU A 303 13.26 12.73 9.98
N LEU A 304 12.68 13.18 8.86
CA LEU A 304 12.55 12.35 7.66
C LEU A 304 13.90 11.87 7.14
N ASP A 305 14.89 12.75 7.09
CA ASP A 305 16.23 12.41 6.60
C ASP A 305 16.90 11.39 7.54
N SER A 306 16.70 11.52 8.85
CA SER A 306 17.18 10.55 9.83
C SER A 306 16.46 9.21 9.72
N ILE A 307 15.14 9.20 9.51
CA ILE A 307 14.34 7.99 9.28
C ILE A 307 14.78 7.25 7.99
N LYS A 308 15.12 7.99 6.94
CA LYS A 308 15.65 7.42 5.68
C LYS A 308 17.03 6.79 5.87
N ALA A 309 17.82 7.30 6.81
CA ALA A 309 19.17 6.81 7.11
C ALA A 309 19.20 5.60 8.06
N ILE A 310 18.06 5.20 8.64
CA ILE A 310 17.98 3.97 9.45
C ILE A 310 18.27 2.77 8.55
N ASP A 311 19.20 1.92 8.99
CA ASP A 311 19.41 0.59 8.43
C ASP A 311 18.31 -0.35 8.94
N LEU A 312 17.53 -0.88 8.01
CA LEU A 312 16.32 -1.65 8.29
C LEU A 312 16.48 -3.12 7.93
N ASP A 313 17.71 -3.56 7.59
CA ASP A 313 17.93 -4.93 7.17
C ASP A 313 17.51 -5.92 8.27
N GLY A 314 16.69 -6.89 7.88
CA GLY A 314 16.14 -7.90 8.78
C GLY A 314 15.09 -7.41 9.80
N MET A 315 14.75 -6.11 9.84
CA MET A 315 13.78 -5.58 10.80
C MET A 315 12.32 -5.85 10.39
N ASN A 316 11.48 -6.12 11.37
CA ASN A 316 10.02 -6.15 11.21
C ASN A 316 9.37 -4.78 11.52
N ASP A 317 8.08 -4.61 11.20
CA ASP A 317 7.37 -3.34 11.37
C ASP A 317 7.45 -2.76 12.80
N SER A 318 7.46 -3.61 13.84
CA SER A 318 7.56 -3.16 15.24
C SER A 318 8.96 -2.66 15.56
N GLU A 319 9.99 -3.35 15.10
CA GLU A 319 11.40 -2.92 15.27
C GLU A 319 11.65 -1.60 14.54
N VAL A 320 11.14 -1.47 13.30
CA VAL A 320 11.20 -0.20 12.56
C VAL A 320 10.46 0.90 13.34
N LEU A 321 9.30 0.61 13.92
CA LEU A 321 8.56 1.60 14.71
C LEU A 321 9.34 2.07 15.93
N GLU A 322 9.98 1.15 16.65
CA GLU A 322 10.82 1.45 17.81
C GLU A 322 12.02 2.34 17.42
N GLU A 323 12.73 2.01 16.35
CA GLU A 323 13.84 2.82 15.84
C GLU A 323 13.41 4.22 15.40
N VAL A 324 12.24 4.34 14.75
CA VAL A 324 11.67 5.65 14.40
C VAL A 324 11.33 6.46 15.65
N ILE A 325 10.78 5.82 16.69
CA ILE A 325 10.48 6.48 17.97
C ILE A 325 11.77 6.96 18.65
N LEU A 326 12.80 6.11 18.71
CA LEU A 326 14.10 6.45 19.29
C LEU A 326 14.75 7.61 18.53
N THR A 327 14.76 7.54 17.20
CA THR A 327 15.25 8.61 16.33
C THR A 327 14.53 9.93 16.58
N ALA A 328 13.20 9.90 16.67
CA ALA A 328 12.41 11.10 16.95
C ALA A 328 12.67 11.68 18.33
N ASP A 329 12.81 10.84 19.35
CA ASP A 329 13.07 11.27 20.71
C ASP A 329 14.52 11.76 20.90
N ASN A 330 15.48 11.28 20.10
CA ASN A 330 16.85 11.82 20.06
C ASN A 330 16.93 13.22 19.42
N ILE A 331 16.11 13.49 18.40
CA ILE A 331 16.10 14.80 17.72
C ILE A 331 15.31 15.83 18.54
N LEU A 332 14.14 15.42 19.03
CA LEU A 332 13.25 16.29 19.79
C LEU A 332 12.61 15.45 20.91
N PRO A 333 13.24 15.39 22.09
CA PRO A 333 12.73 14.61 23.21
C PRO A 333 11.29 14.96 23.54
N LYS A 334 10.50 13.95 23.94
CA LYS A 334 9.19 14.19 24.54
C LYS A 334 9.40 15.05 25.78
N VAL A 335 8.73 16.19 25.83
CA VAL A 335 8.63 16.97 27.07
C VAL A 335 7.95 16.07 28.09
N LYS A 336 8.68 15.67 29.13
CA LYS A 336 8.08 15.05 30.30
C LYS A 336 7.33 16.15 31.05
N THR A 337 6.08 16.41 30.66
CA THR A 337 5.16 17.11 31.54
C THR A 337 4.93 16.20 32.75
N VAL A 338 5.44 16.59 33.91
CA VAL A 338 4.99 16.04 35.18
C VAL A 338 3.59 16.61 35.39
N ALA A 339 2.60 15.96 34.77
CA ALA A 339 1.21 16.27 35.05
C ALA A 339 0.98 15.87 36.52
N VAL A 340 0.97 16.87 37.41
CA VAL A 340 0.36 16.68 38.73
C VAL A 340 -1.14 16.59 38.44
N SER A 341 -1.65 15.39 38.18
CA SER A 341 -3.00 15.14 37.65
C SER A 341 -4.12 15.43 38.65
N ASN A 342 -3.77 15.86 39.86
CA ASN A 342 -4.72 16.05 40.94
C ASN A 342 -4.81 17.54 41.28
N TRP A 343 -6.04 18.06 41.17
CA TRP A 343 -6.37 19.36 41.75
C TRP A 343 -6.02 19.37 43.24
N VAL A 344 -5.20 20.33 43.64
CA VAL A 344 -4.90 20.57 45.05
C VAL A 344 -5.98 21.49 45.61
N ASN A 345 -6.71 21.01 46.62
CA ASN A 345 -7.74 21.80 47.29
C ASN A 345 -7.10 22.70 48.35
N VAL A 346 -7.45 23.99 48.34
CA VAL A 346 -7.08 24.97 49.37
C VAL A 346 -8.35 25.72 49.77
N GLY A 347 -8.98 25.27 50.87
CA GLY A 347 -10.31 25.74 51.25
C GLY A 347 -11.34 25.43 50.16
N ASN A 348 -12.10 26.44 49.73
CA ASN A 348 -13.09 26.32 48.64
C ASN A 348 -12.46 26.41 47.24
N SER A 349 -11.19 26.79 47.14
CA SER A 349 -10.46 26.97 45.89
C SER A 349 -9.67 25.72 45.53
N LYS A 350 -9.39 25.55 44.24
CA LYS A 350 -8.53 24.48 43.74
C LYS A 350 -7.53 25.03 42.74
N TYR A 351 -6.33 24.46 42.73
CA TYR A 351 -5.33 24.76 41.71
C TYR A 351 -4.72 23.50 41.11
N LEU A 352 -4.24 23.64 39.88
CA LEU A 352 -3.46 22.64 39.15
C LEU A 352 -2.22 23.36 38.62
N SER A 353 -1.04 22.88 38.97
CA SER A 353 0.23 23.40 38.44
C SER A 353 0.82 22.42 37.43
N ASP A 354 1.22 22.92 36.27
CA ASP A 354 1.99 22.20 35.28
C ASP A 354 3.34 22.90 35.11
N ILE A 355 4.43 22.17 35.34
CA ILE A 355 5.79 22.71 35.28
C ILE A 355 6.44 22.16 34.02
N ASN A 356 6.88 23.08 33.15
CA ASN A 356 7.69 22.75 31.99
C ASN A 356 9.13 23.19 32.25
N GLU A 357 9.97 22.23 32.67
CA GLU A 357 11.39 22.46 32.95
C GLU A 357 12.17 22.90 31.71
N SER A 358 11.79 22.43 30.53
CA SER A 358 12.50 22.73 29.28
C SER A 358 12.24 24.15 28.76
N GLU A 359 11.01 24.64 28.92
CA GLU A 359 10.64 26.02 28.54
C GLU A 359 10.81 27.00 29.72
N LYS A 360 11.30 26.53 30.87
CA LYS A 360 11.38 27.28 32.14
C LYS A 360 10.07 28.00 32.46
N SER A 361 8.94 27.34 32.24
CA SER A 361 7.62 27.94 32.38
C SER A 361 6.75 27.15 33.35
N VAL A 362 5.88 27.86 34.09
CA VAL A 362 4.88 27.26 34.97
C VAL A 362 3.50 27.72 34.52
N THR A 363 2.59 26.76 34.33
CA THR A 363 1.17 27.04 34.08
C THR A 363 0.37 26.73 35.34
N LEU A 364 -0.37 27.71 35.86
CA LEU A 364 -1.27 27.54 36.99
C LEU A 364 -2.73 27.66 36.51
N LYS A 365 -3.52 26.60 36.68
CA LYS A 365 -4.97 26.64 36.47
C LYS A 365 -5.65 26.78 37.83
N LEU A 366 -6.59 27.72 37.92
CA LEU A 366 -7.31 28.06 39.14
C LEU A 366 -8.81 27.81 38.95
N GLN A 367 -9.47 27.26 39.97
CA GLN A 367 -10.92 27.06 39.99
C GLN A 367 -11.50 27.48 41.35
N ASN A 368 -12.70 28.07 41.34
CA ASN A 368 -13.40 28.57 42.53
C ASN A 368 -12.55 29.56 43.35
N VAL A 369 -11.84 30.46 42.66
CA VAL A 369 -11.01 31.50 43.28
C VAL A 369 -11.76 32.82 43.21
N ASP A 370 -11.85 33.52 44.34
CA ASP A 370 -12.45 34.85 44.38
C ASP A 370 -11.53 35.92 43.76
N GLN A 371 -12.12 37.08 43.43
CA GLN A 371 -11.39 38.17 42.77
C GLN A 371 -10.22 38.69 43.61
N THR A 372 -10.36 38.70 44.93
CA THR A 372 -9.32 39.18 45.85
C THR A 372 -8.08 38.30 45.80
N VAL A 373 -8.27 36.98 45.71
CA VAL A 373 -7.18 36.00 45.58
C VAL A 373 -6.56 36.08 44.19
N LEU A 374 -7.36 36.23 43.12
CA LEU A 374 -6.85 36.46 41.76
C LEU A 374 -5.96 37.70 41.68
N ASP A 375 -6.35 38.80 42.31
CA ASP A 375 -5.58 40.04 42.31
C ASP A 375 -4.26 39.90 43.08
N LYS A 376 -4.23 39.11 44.16
CA LYS A 376 -2.99 38.77 44.87
C LYS A 376 -2.04 37.96 43.99
N TYR A 377 -2.55 36.96 43.26
CA TYR A 377 -1.74 36.18 42.32
C TYR A 377 -1.19 37.03 41.19
N LYS A 378 -1.99 37.95 40.62
CA LYS A 378 -1.50 38.88 39.59
C LYS A 378 -0.36 39.74 40.10
N ARG A 379 -0.52 40.37 41.27
CA ARG A 379 0.55 41.19 41.88
C ARG A 379 1.82 40.38 42.17
N PHE A 380 1.67 39.14 42.61
CA PHE A 380 2.81 38.25 42.81
C PHE A 380 3.53 37.95 41.49
N LEU A 381 2.78 37.61 40.43
CA LEU A 381 3.35 37.35 39.10
C LEU A 381 3.99 38.60 38.48
N GLU A 382 3.46 39.79 38.74
CA GLU A 382 4.05 41.07 38.33
C GLU A 382 5.33 41.43 39.10
N SER A 383 5.57 40.77 40.24
CA SER A 383 6.77 40.98 41.08
C SER A 383 7.92 40.02 40.80
N LEU A 384 7.67 38.97 40.00
CA LEU A 384 8.65 38.03 39.47
C LEU A 384 9.24 38.56 38.17
#